data_AF-A0A5E4L0C4-F1
#
_entry.id   AF-A0A5E4L0C4-F1
#
_cell.length_a   1.000
_cell.length_b   1.000
_cell.length_c   1.000
_cell.angle_alpha   90.00
_cell.angle_beta   90.00
_cell.angle_gamma   90.00
#
_symmetry.space_group_name_H-M   'P 1'
#
loop_
_entity.id
_entity.type
_entity.pdbx_description
1 polymer ?
#
loop_
_entity_poly.entity_id
_entity_poly.type
_entity_poly.pdbx_seq_one_letter_code
_entity_poly.pdbx_strand_id
1 'polypeptide(L)' 'MKLSEMLKNTAYAIIFGFFGLIIGIWIADLLSNLIFKNLERVTTIYISVVIVLLVIVSASILGFTKGKNLLE' A
#
# COMPACT_ATOMS: atom_id res chain seq x y z
N MET A 1 -19.80 15.15 -1.99
CA MET A 1 -19.72 14.34 -0.76
C MET A 1 -20.11 15.22 0.41
N LYS A 2 -20.93 14.72 1.34
CA LYS A 2 -21.13 15.43 2.62
C LYS A 2 -19.81 15.40 3.41
N LEU A 3 -19.53 16.43 4.19
CA LEU A 3 -18.30 16.52 5.01
C LEU A 3 -18.09 15.26 5.87
N SER A 4 -19.19 14.69 6.39
CA SER A 4 -19.19 13.45 7.19
C SER A 4 -18.78 12.21 6.39
N GLU A 5 -19.20 12.07 5.14
CA GLU A 5 -18.78 10.96 4.27
C GLU A 5 -17.31 11.09 3.87
N MET A 6 -16.85 12.32 3.64
CA MET A 6 -15.45 12.57 3.29
C MET A 6 -14.52 12.21 4.46
N LEU A 7 -14.93 12.49 5.70
CA LEU A 7 -14.25 12.07 6.93
C LEU A 7 -14.19 10.54 7.06
N LYS A 8 -15.32 9.86 6.84
CA LYS A 8 -15.36 8.37 6.85
C LYS A 8 -14.46 7.76 5.78
N ASN A 9 -14.53 8.25 4.55
CA ASN A 9 -13.71 7.76 3.45
C ASN A 9 -12.22 8.00 3.70
N THR A 10 -11.86 9.10 4.35
CA THR A 10 -10.48 9.35 4.79
C THR A 10 -10.03 8.33 5.84
N ALA A 11 -10.89 8.02 6.82
CA ALA A 11 -10.58 6.98 7.80
C ALA A 11 -10.35 5.61 7.15
N TYR A 12 -11.20 5.24 6.18
CA TYR A 12 -11.00 4.01 5.41
C TYR A 12 -9.72 4.05 4.57
N ALA A 13 -9.39 5.17 3.95
CA ALA A 13 -8.14 5.33 3.20
C ALA A 13 -6.91 5.08 4.09
N ILE A 14 -6.92 5.57 5.32
CA ILE A 14 -5.83 5.36 6.28
C ILE A 14 -5.72 3.88 6.66
N ILE A 15 -6.84 3.24 7.02
CA ILE A 15 -6.87 1.82 7.40
C ILE A 15 -6.34 0.94 6.26
N PHE A 16 -6.86 1.13 5.05
CA PHE A 16 -6.39 0.39 3.88
C PHE A 16 -4.95 0.74 3.50
N GLY A 17 -4.51 1.99 3.69
CA GLY A 17 -3.12 2.38 3.52
C GLY A 17 -2.17 1.63 4.45
N PHE A 18 -2.55 1.43 5.71
CA PHE A 18 -1.79 0.60 6.66
C PHE A 18 -1.73 -0.87 6.22
N PHE A 19 -2.86 -1.44 5.77
CA PHE A 19 -2.85 -2.79 5.20
C PHE A 19 -1.95 -2.89 3.95
N GLY A 20 -2.03 -1.88 3.07
CA GLY A 20 -1.16 -1.75 1.90
C GLY A 20 0.31 -1.66 2.28
N LEU A 21 0.66 -1.00 3.38
CA LEU A 21 2.04 -0.93 3.87
C LEU A 21 2.55 -2.30 4.29
N ILE A 22 1.78 -3.06 5.08
CA ILE A 22 2.16 -4.41 5.52
C ILE A 22 2.33 -5.33 4.31
N ILE A 23 1.36 -5.33 3.39
CA ILE A 23 1.39 -6.14 2.17
C ILE A 23 2.56 -5.71 1.27
N GLY A 24 2.79 -4.42 1.11
CA GLY A 24 3.87 -3.87 0.30
C GLY A 24 5.24 -4.29 0.81
N ILE A 25 5.46 -4.23 2.13
CA ILE A 25 6.72 -4.69 2.75
C ILE A 25 6.90 -6.18 2.53
N TRP A 26 5.84 -6.98 2.72
CA TRP A 26 5.89 -8.41 2.51
C TRP A 26 6.21 -8.78 1.05
N ILE A 27 5.57 -8.10 0.08
CA ILE A 27 5.86 -8.27 -1.36
C ILE A 27 7.31 -7.88 -1.67
N ALA A 28 7.79 -6.76 -1.15
CA ALA A 28 9.15 -6.29 -1.39
C ALA A 28 10.19 -7.27 -0.84
N ASP A 29 9.98 -7.83 0.35
CA ASP A 29 10.85 -8.87 0.92
C ASP A 29 10.84 -10.14 0.07
N LEU A 30 9.66 -10.60 -0.36
CA LEU A 30 9.51 -11.78 -1.18
C LEU A 30 10.19 -11.61 -2.55
N LEU A 31 10.05 -10.44 -3.18
CA LEU A 31 10.74 -10.10 -4.42
C LEU A 31 12.27 -9.98 -4.24
N SER A 32 12.72 -9.42 -3.11
CA SER A 32 14.13 -9.37 -2.76
C SER A 32 14.73 -10.77 -2.67
N ASN A 33 14.02 -11.69 -2.02
CA ASN A 33 14.47 -13.06 -1.80
C ASN A 33 14.34 -13.97 -3.03
N LEU A 34 13.44 -13.68 -3.97
CA LEU A 34 13.20 -14.52 -5.14
C LEU A 34 13.83 -13.98 -6.43
N ILE A 35 13.69 -12.68 -6.69
CA ILE A 35 13.99 -12.07 -7.99
C ILE A 35 15.27 -11.22 -7.93
N PHE A 36 15.46 -10.44 -6.86
CA PHE A 36 16.55 -9.46 -6.79
C PHE A 36 17.86 -10.01 -6.20
N LYS A 37 18.01 -11.34 -6.10
CA LYS A 37 19.17 -12.02 -5.51
C LYS A 37 20.52 -11.60 -6.10
N ASN A 38 20.55 -11.25 -7.39
CA ASN A 38 21.77 -10.87 -8.11
C ASN A 38 21.89 -9.36 -8.36
N LEU A 39 20.98 -8.55 -7.81
CA LEU A 39 21.06 -7.09 -7.94
C LEU A 39 21.91 -6.50 -6.83
N GLU A 40 22.53 -5.35 -7.13
CA GLU A 40 23.22 -4.57 -6.12
C GLU A 40 22.25 -4.15 -5.00
N ARG A 41 22.73 -4.22 -3.76
CA ARG A 41 21.94 -3.93 -2.55
C ARG A 41 21.23 -2.57 -2.62
N VAL A 42 21.90 -1.56 -3.16
CA VAL A 42 21.37 -0.19 -3.28
C VAL A 42 20.17 -0.16 -4.23
N THR A 43 20.29 -0.79 -5.40
CA THR A 43 19.23 -0.90 -6.39
C THR A 43 18.02 -1.65 -5.84
N THR A 44 18.25 -2.76 -5.12
CA THR A 44 17.18 -3.53 -4.47
C THR A 44 16.41 -2.69 -3.45
N ILE A 45 17.10 -1.86 -2.64
CA ILE A 45 16.45 -0.96 -1.69
C ILE A 45 15.54 0.04 -2.41
N TYR A 46 16.04 0.70 -3.45
CA TYR A 46 15.24 1.69 -4.19
C TYR A 46 14.01 1.07 -4.85
N ILE A 47 14.17 -0.09 -5.51
CA ILE A 47 13.05 -0.79 -6.15
C ILE A 47 12.02 -1.21 -5.09
N SER A 48 12.46 -1.78 -3.97
CA SER A 48 11.58 -2.19 -2.87
C SER A 48 10.79 -1.02 -2.30
N VAL A 49 11.43 0.14 -2.08
CA VAL A 49 10.74 1.35 -1.61
C VAL A 49 9.69 1.83 -2.61
N VAL A 50 10.01 1.83 -3.91
CA VAL A 50 9.06 2.21 -4.97
C VAL A 50 7.85 1.27 -4.97
N ILE A 51 8.07 -0.04 -4.84
CA ILE A 51 6.99 -1.03 -4.79
C ILE A 51 6.10 -0.78 -3.57
N VAL A 52 6.69 -0.59 -2.39
CA VAL A 52 5.94 -0.30 -1.16
C VAL A 52 5.08 0.95 -1.33
N LEU A 53 5.64 2.03 -1.88
CA LEU A 53 4.90 3.28 -2.13
C LEU A 53 3.73 3.06 -3.10
N LEU A 54 3.94 2.32 -4.19
CA LEU A 54 2.89 2.01 -5.16
C LEU A 54 1.74 1.23 -4.52
N VAL A 55 2.06 0.23 -3.69
CA VAL A 55 1.06 -0.59 -2.99
C VAL A 55 0.28 0.26 -1.97
N ILE A 56 0.96 1.08 -1.16
CA ILE A 56 0.32 1.95 -0.17
C ILE A 56 -0.65 2.93 -0.84
N VAL A 57 -0.20 3.62 -1.89
CA VAL A 57 -1.03 4.61 -2.61
C VAL A 57 -2.25 3.92 -3.22
N SER A 58 -2.05 2.79 -3.89
CA SER A 58 -3.14 2.03 -4.51
C SER A 58 -4.15 1.53 -3.48
N ALA A 59 -3.69 0.99 -2.36
CA ALA A 59 -4.55 0.53 -1.26
C ALA A 59 -5.30 1.70 -0.61
N SER A 60 -4.65 2.84 -0.40
CA SER A 60 -5.28 4.04 0.16
C SER A 60 -6.38 4.58 -0.74
N ILE A 61 -6.17 4.60 -2.07
CA ILE A 61 -7.18 5.01 -3.05
C ILE A 61 -8.36 4.02 -3.03
N LEU A 62 -8.09 2.72 -2.96
CA LEU A 62 -9.13 1.70 -2.83
C LEU A 62 -9.92 1.85 -1.53
N GLY A 63 -9.26 2.13 -0.40
CA GLY A 63 -9.92 2.43 0.87
C GLY A 63 -10.79 3.69 0.80
N PHE A 64 -10.31 4.75 0.15
CA PHE A 64 -11.08 5.98 0.00
C PHE A 64 -12.33 5.80 -0.87
N THR A 65 -12.23 5.01 -1.93
CA THR A 65 -13.30 4.85 -2.94
C THR A 65 -14.27 3.72 -2.62
N LYS A 66 -13.76 2.61 -2.07
CA LYS A 66 -14.51 1.37 -1.85
C LYS A 66 -14.52 0.91 -0.39
N GLY A 67 -13.82 1.59 0.52
CA GLY A 67 -13.69 1.15 1.92
C GLY A 67 -15.01 0.98 2.65
N LYS A 68 -16.01 1.83 2.34
CA LYS A 68 -17.37 1.68 2.88
C LYS A 68 -17.98 0.31 2.57
N ASN A 69 -17.90 -0.15 1.32
CA ASN A 69 -18.47 -1.44 0.90
C ASN A 69 -17.64 -2.66 1.32
N LEU A 70 -16.41 -2.44 1.78
CA LEU A 70 -15.48 -3.51 2.17
C LEU A 70 -15.42 -3.71 3.69
N LEU A 71 -15.89 -2.73 4.48
CA LEU A 71 -15.84 -2.73 5.94
C LEU A 71 -17.21 -2.59 6.61
N GLU A 72 -18.22 -2.06 5.94
CA GLU A 72 -19.64 -2.15 6.35
C GLU A 72 -20.30 -3.37 5.69
#